data_AF-A0A9E2HDB6-F1
#
_entry.id   AF-A0A9E2HDB6-F1
#
_cell.length_a   1.000
_cell.length_b   1.000
_cell.length_c   1.000
_cell.angle_alpha   90.00
_cell.angle_beta   90.00
_cell.angle_gamma   90.00
#
_symmetry.space_group_name_H-M   'P 1'
#
loop_
_entity.id
_entity.type
_entity.pdbx_description
1 polymer ?
#
loop_
_entity_poly.entity_id
_entity_poly.type
_entity_poly.pdbx_seq_one_letter_code
_entity_poly.pdbx_strand_id
1 'polypeptide(L)' 'MLEAFTYGVPPHGGIAPGIDRLLMVLFNEPNLREVMAFPAIASGQTSVMDAPSAATDEQLRELHLKIVK' A
#
# COMPACT_ATOMS: atom_id res chain seq x y z
N MET A 1 -11.54 3.36 19.16
CA MET A 1 -11.89 4.63 18.48
C MET A 1 -13.00 5.37 19.21
N LEU A 2 -14.17 4.75 19.46
CA LEU A 2 -15.28 5.41 20.17
C LEU A 2 -14.93 5.87 21.60
N GLU A 3 -14.19 5.06 22.34
CA GLU A 3 -13.66 5.43 23.67
C GLU A 3 -12.76 6.67 23.62
N ALA A 4 -12.01 6.87 22.55
CA ALA A 4 -11.16 8.05 22.41
C ALA A 4 -12.00 9.35 22.39
N PHE A 5 -13.25 9.29 21.91
CA PHE A 5 -14.16 10.44 21.89
C PHE A 5 -14.65 10.89 23.26
N THR A 6 -14.52 10.06 24.30
CA THR A 6 -14.98 10.42 25.66
C THR A 6 -13.98 11.28 26.43
N TYR A 7 -12.74 11.41 25.96
CA TYR A 7 -11.67 12.17 26.64
C TYR A 7 -11.58 13.64 26.19
N GLY A 8 -12.59 14.17 25.48
CA GLY A 8 -12.61 15.58 25.08
C GLY A 8 -11.71 15.89 23.88
N VAL A 9 -11.69 15.01 22.87
CA VAL A 9 -11.02 15.26 21.59
C VAL A 9 -11.60 16.51 20.90
N PRO A 10 -10.76 17.41 20.37
CA PRO A 10 -11.22 18.63 19.72
C PRO A 10 -11.93 18.33 18.38
N PRO A 11 -12.72 19.30 17.86
CA PRO A 11 -13.16 19.27 16.48
C PRO A 11 -11.93 19.17 15.57
N HIS A 12 -11.89 18.15 14.73
CA HIS A 12 -10.79 17.91 13.79
C HIS A 12 -11.33 17.49 12.43
N GLY A 13 -10.54 17.76 11.41
CA GLY A 13 -10.81 17.38 10.03
C GLY A 13 -9.51 17.42 9.24
N GLY A 14 -9.46 16.70 8.13
CA GLY A 14 -8.28 16.61 7.28
C GLY A 14 -8.63 16.21 5.86
N ILE A 15 -7.64 16.22 5.00
CA ILE A 15 -7.72 15.78 3.61
C ILE A 15 -6.44 15.03 3.24
N ALA A 16 -6.56 14.05 2.35
CA ALA A 16 -5.42 13.30 1.82
C ALA A 16 -5.48 13.30 0.29
N PRO A 17 -4.70 14.17 -0.40
CA PRO A 17 -4.60 14.09 -1.84
C PRO A 17 -3.83 12.83 -2.24
N GLY A 18 -4.30 12.12 -3.28
CA GLY A 18 -3.52 11.05 -3.88
C GLY A 18 -2.35 11.65 -4.67
N ILE A 19 -1.17 11.71 -4.05
CA ILE A 19 0.02 12.38 -4.60
C ILE A 19 0.37 11.84 -5.99
N ASP A 20 0.35 10.52 -6.18
CA ASP A 20 0.67 9.90 -7.46
C ASP A 20 -0.30 10.35 -8.56
N ARG A 21 -1.60 10.41 -8.25
CA ARG A 21 -2.61 10.91 -9.20
C ARG A 21 -2.45 12.40 -9.47
N LEU A 22 -2.12 13.18 -8.44
CA LEU A 22 -1.85 14.61 -8.60
C LEU A 22 -0.67 14.82 -9.55
N LEU A 23 0.43 14.11 -9.35
CA LEU A 23 1.61 14.19 -10.21
C LEU A 23 1.32 13.70 -11.64
N MET A 24 0.58 12.60 -11.79
CA MET A 24 0.17 12.09 -13.11
C MET A 24 -0.59 13.17 -13.90
N VAL A 25 -1.51 13.89 -13.26
CA VAL A 25 -2.23 14.99 -13.91
C VAL A 25 -1.31 16.19 -14.18
N LEU A 26 -0.47 16.58 -13.21
CA LEU A 26 0.44 17.72 -13.35
C LEU A 26 1.47 17.52 -14.48
N PHE A 27 1.93 16.29 -14.68
CA PHE A 27 2.85 15.92 -15.76
C PHE A 27 2.15 15.44 -17.02
N ASN A 28 0.81 15.41 -17.04
CA ASN A 28 -0.01 14.93 -18.15
C ASN A 28 0.37 13.51 -18.62
N GLU A 29 0.64 12.63 -17.66
CA GLU A 29 1.00 11.25 -17.91
C GLU A 29 -0.23 10.37 -18.13
N PRO A 30 -0.18 9.39 -19.05
CA PRO A 30 -1.32 8.54 -19.37
C PRO A 30 -1.60 7.47 -18.31
N ASN A 31 -0.67 7.24 -17.38
CA ASN A 31 -0.76 6.20 -16.36
C ASN A 31 -0.04 6.58 -15.06
N LEU A 32 -0.53 6.08 -13.93
CA LEU A 32 0.10 6.23 -12.61
C LEU A 32 1.51 5.65 -12.56
N ARG A 33 1.79 4.63 -13.37
CA ARG A 33 3.10 3.99 -13.42
C ARG A 33 4.21 4.91 -13.89
N GLU A 34 3.90 5.92 -14.70
CA GLU A 34 4.90 6.86 -15.23
C GLU A 34 5.47 7.80 -14.16
N VAL A 35 4.76 7.96 -13.04
CA VAL A 35 5.20 8.81 -11.91
C VAL A 35 5.74 8.00 -10.73
N MET A 36 5.91 6.69 -10.89
CA MET A 36 6.44 5.79 -9.87
C MET A 36 7.78 5.21 -10.32
N ALA A 37 8.79 5.20 -9.45
CA ALA A 37 10.11 4.66 -9.78
C ALA A 37 10.09 3.15 -10.06
N PHE A 38 9.34 2.39 -9.27
CA PHE A 38 9.25 0.92 -9.35
C PHE A 38 7.79 0.46 -9.30
N PRO A 39 7.01 0.67 -10.37
CA PRO A 39 5.59 0.38 -10.36
C PRO A 39 5.31 -1.12 -10.35
N ALA A 40 4.27 -1.53 -9.63
CA ALA A 40 3.71 -2.87 -9.75
C ALA A 40 2.85 -3.00 -11.03
N ILE A 41 2.92 -4.16 -11.68
CA ILE A 41 1.99 -4.55 -12.74
C ILE A 41 0.66 -5.01 -12.14
N ALA A 42 -0.37 -5.22 -12.97
CA ALA A 42 -1.73 -5.52 -12.49
C ALA A 42 -1.82 -6.83 -11.70
N SER A 43 -0.89 -7.78 -11.91
CA SER A 43 -0.77 -9.01 -11.11
C SER A 43 -0.16 -8.78 -9.72
N GLY A 44 0.25 -7.54 -9.38
CA GLY A 44 0.92 -7.22 -8.13
C GLY A 44 2.44 -7.48 -8.12
N GLN A 45 2.99 -7.98 -9.22
CA GLN A 45 4.43 -8.18 -9.38
C GLN A 45 5.13 -6.86 -9.71
N THR A 46 6.41 -6.74 -9.36
CA THR A 46 7.26 -5.62 -9.77
C THR A 46 8.22 -6.06 -10.86
N SER A 47 8.61 -5.14 -11.76
CA SER A 47 9.53 -5.44 -12.86
C SER A 47 11.00 -5.53 -12.43
N VAL A 48 11.32 -5.09 -11.21
CA VAL A 48 12.72 -4.96 -10.74
C VAL A 48 13.13 -6.01 -9.70
N MET A 49 12.18 -6.78 -9.17
CA MET A 49 12.43 -7.81 -8.16
C MET A 49 11.51 -9.01 -8.37
N ASP A 50 11.96 -10.18 -7.93
CA ASP A 50 11.12 -11.39 -7.89
C ASP A 50 10.21 -11.35 -6.66
N ALA A 51 9.18 -10.51 -6.75
CA ALA A 51 8.20 -10.30 -5.69
C ALA A 51 6.77 -10.21 -6.27
N PRO A 52 5.74 -10.71 -5.56
CA PRO A 52 5.83 -11.43 -4.29
C PRO A 52 6.49 -12.81 -4.43
N SER A 53 7.18 -13.26 -3.39
CA SER A 53 7.82 -14.58 -3.32
C SER A 53 7.20 -15.45 -2.22
N ALA A 54 7.35 -16.76 -2.33
CA ALA A 54 6.85 -17.68 -1.33
C ALA A 54 7.63 -17.54 -0.01
N ALA A 55 6.90 -17.44 1.10
CA ALA A 55 7.50 -17.53 2.44
C ALA A 55 8.00 -18.96 2.71
N THR A 56 9.08 -19.09 3.48
CA THR A 56 9.62 -20.42 3.85
C THR A 56 8.78 -21.08 4.94
N ASP A 57 8.81 -22.41 5.00
CA ASP A 57 8.13 -23.18 6.05
C ASP A 57 8.66 -22.85 7.46
N GLU A 58 9.91 -22.40 7.57
CA GLU A 58 10.49 -21.92 8.83
C GLU A 58 9.84 -20.60 9.27
N GLN A 59 9.75 -19.62 8.37
CA GLN A 59 9.11 -18.32 8.64
C GLN A 59 7.62 -18.48 9.00
N LEU A 60 6.91 -19.36 8.29
CA LEU A 60 5.51 -19.63 8.58
C LEU A 60 5.32 -20.28 9.96
N ARG A 61 6.20 -21.22 10.34
CA ARG A 61 6.16 -21.85 11.67
C ARG A 61 6.49 -20.87 12.79
N GLU A 62 7.50 -20.02 12.60
CA GLU A 62 7.86 -18.97 13.57
C GLU A 62 6.67 -18.04 13.86
N LEU A 63 5.95 -17.63 12.81
CA LEU A 63 4.78 -16.76 12.91
C LEU A 63 3.48 -17.49 13.28
N HIS A 64 3.52 -18.81 13.48
CA HIS A 64 2.35 -19.66 13.75
C HIS A 64 1.26 -19.53 12.66
N LEU A 65 1.69 -19.37 11.41
CA LEU A 65 0.83 -19.23 10.23
C LEU A 65 0.79 -20.52 9.40
N LYS A 66 -0.32 -20.71 8.68
CA LYS A 66 -0.48 -21.79 7.70
C LYS A 66 -1.21 -21.26 6.47
N ILE A 67 -0.69 -21.57 5.29
CA ILE A 67 -1.38 -21.26 4.02
C ILE A 67 -2.52 -22.27 3.85
N VAL A 68 -3.75 -21.78 3.70
CA VAL A 68 -4.95 -22.56 3.39
C VAL A 68 -5.43 -22.23 1.98
N LYS A 69 -5.99 -23.22 1.28
CA LYS A 69 -6.58 -23.05 -0.05
C LYS A 69 -8.03 -22.59 0.04
#